data_AF-A0AAE3PLI5-F1
#
_entry.id   AF-A0AAE3PLI5-F1
#
_cell.length_a   1.000
_cell.length_b   1.000
_cell.length_c   1.000
_cell.angle_alpha   90.00
_cell.angle_beta   90.00
_cell.angle_gamma   90.00
#
_symmetry.space_group_name_H-M   'P 1'
#
loop_
_entity.id
_entity.type
_entity.pdbx_description
1 polymer ?
#
loop_
_entity_poly.entity_id
_entity_poly.type
_entity_poly.pdbx_seq_one_letter_code
_entity_poly.pdbx_strand_id
1 'polypeptide(L)' 'MVGPITDAERADSRLKLKLAFILLVAASGGLITLLGDGGVPAFVLATVIGGVVGAALVWFVFPTGLSEFR' A
#
# COMPACT_ATOMS: atom_id res chain seq x y z
N MET A 1 8.83 20.42 20.52
CA MET A 1 7.71 21.37 20.72
C MET A 1 6.43 20.62 20.43
N VAL A 2 5.55 20.44 21.43
CA VAL A 2 4.23 19.80 21.24
C VAL A 2 3.20 20.90 20.98
N GLY A 3 3.18 21.39 19.74
CA GLY A 3 2.07 22.18 19.21
C GLY A 3 1.04 21.27 18.54
N PRO A 4 -0.22 21.71 18.37
CA PRO A 4 -1.21 20.93 17.64
C PRO A 4 -0.71 20.64 16.23
N ILE A 5 -0.69 19.35 15.86
CA ILE A 5 -0.36 18.90 14.50
C ILE A 5 -1.25 19.64 13.50
N THR A 6 -0.64 20.17 12.45
CA THR A 6 -1.35 20.83 11.36
C THR A 6 -2.07 19.81 10.48
N ASP A 7 -3.15 20.20 9.81
CA ASP A 7 -3.89 19.28 8.94
C ASP A 7 -3.06 18.82 7.73
N ALA A 8 -2.13 19.65 7.25
CA ALA A 8 -1.18 19.29 6.19
C ALA A 8 -0.24 18.14 6.63
N GLU A 9 0.30 18.20 7.85
CA GLU A 9 1.15 17.14 8.41
C GLU A 9 0.36 15.82 8.61
N ARG A 10 -0.95 15.92 8.94
CA ARG A 10 -1.82 14.74 9.02
C ARG A 10 -2.04 14.10 7.67
N ALA A 11 -2.33 14.89 6.64
CA ALA A 11 -2.58 14.39 5.29
C ALA A 11 -1.35 13.67 4.72
N ASP A 12 -0.16 14.27 4.87
CA ASP A 12 1.09 13.68 4.39
C ASP A 12 1.44 12.39 5.13
N SER A 13 1.27 12.36 6.46
CA SER A 13 1.47 11.15 7.27
C SER A 13 0.50 10.02 6.88
N ARG A 14 -0.77 10.36 6.60
CA ARG A 14 -1.78 9.41 6.13
C ARG A 14 -1.44 8.85 4.75
N LEU A 15 -0.97 9.69 3.83
CA LEU A 15 -0.56 9.26 2.49
C LEU A 15 0.61 8.28 2.57
N LYS A 16 1.65 8.62 3.34
CA LYS A 16 2.82 7.76 3.57
C LYS A 16 2.43 6.40 4.15
N LEU A 17 1.54 6.37 5.14
CA LEU A 17 1.07 5.12 5.74
C LEU A 17 0.31 4.25 4.74
N LYS A 18 -0.58 4.84 3.93
CA LYS A 18 -1.32 4.14 2.88
C LYS A 18 -0.37 3.52 1.85
N LEU A 19 0.60 4.30 1.36
CA LEU A 19 1.58 3.83 0.39
C LEU A 19 2.47 2.73 0.98
N ALA A 20 2.94 2.89 2.22
CA ALA A 20 3.73 1.88 2.91
C ALA A 20 2.97 0.55 3.04
N PHE A 21 1.68 0.61 3.37
CA PHE A 21 0.84 -0.58 3.45
C PHE A 21 0.67 -1.27 2.10
N ILE A 22 0.37 -0.52 1.04
CA ILE A 22 0.22 -1.06 -0.32
C ILE A 22 1.51 -1.76 -0.76
N LEU A 23 2.67 -1.10 -0.55
CA LEU A 23 3.98 -1.67 -0.87
C LEU A 23 4.28 -2.93 -0.07
N LEU A 24 3.91 -2.96 1.22
CA LEU A 24 4.10 -4.13 2.07
C LEU A 24 3.32 -5.33 1.55
N VAL A 25 2.04 -5.14 1.17
CA VAL A 25 1.21 -6.22 0.62
C VAL A 25 1.71 -6.68 -0.75
N ALA A 26 2.12 -5.74 -1.62
CA ALA A 26 2.74 -6.05 -2.92
C ALA A 26 4.00 -6.90 -2.75
N ALA A 27 4.95 -6.42 -1.93
CA ALA A 27 6.21 -7.12 -1.67
C ALA A 27 5.98 -8.49 -1.03
N SER A 28 5.02 -8.61 -0.11
CA SER A 28 4.67 -9.89 0.51
C SER A 28 4.20 -10.91 -0.52
N GLY A 29 3.31 -10.52 -1.44
CA GLY A 29 2.83 -11.39 -2.52
C GLY A 29 3.97 -11.92 -3.39
N GLY A 30 4.88 -11.05 -3.82
CA GLY A 30 6.06 -11.44 -4.60
C GLY A 30 7.01 -12.33 -3.81
N LEU A 31 7.37 -11.95 -2.59
CA LEU A 31 8.30 -12.70 -1.75
C LEU A 31 7.82 -14.15 -1.51
N ILE A 32 6.52 -14.38 -1.35
CA ILE A 32 5.96 -15.73 -1.19
C ILE A 32 6.27 -16.63 -2.39
N THR A 33 6.29 -16.11 -3.61
CA THR A 33 6.55 -16.94 -4.80
C THR A 33 8.00 -17.42 -4.88
N LEU A 34 8.93 -16.74 -4.20
CA LEU A 34 10.33 -17.20 -4.11
C LEU A 34 10.46 -18.50 -3.32
N LEU A 35 9.52 -18.80 -2.42
CA LEU A 35 9.49 -20.08 -1.70
C LEU A 35 8.98 -21.24 -2.57
N GLY A 36 8.19 -20.95 -3.61
CA GLY A 36 7.48 -21.95 -4.40
C GLY A 36 8.08 -22.28 -5.77
N ASP A 37 9.29 -21.82 -6.06
CA ASP A 37 9.98 -21.97 -7.36
C ASP A 37 9.15 -21.46 -8.57
N GLY A 38 8.32 -20.43 -8.36
CA GLY A 38 7.42 -19.90 -9.40
C GLY A 38 8.12 -19.14 -10.53
N GLY A 39 9.43 -18.90 -10.40
CA GLY A 39 10.21 -18.10 -11.34
C GLY A 39 9.85 -16.61 -11.37
N VAL A 40 10.55 -15.87 -12.23
CA VAL A 40 10.39 -14.41 -12.39
C VAL A 40 8.96 -14.01 -12.79
N PRO A 41 8.26 -14.70 -13.70
CA PRO A 41 6.90 -14.32 -14.08
C PRO A 41 5.90 -14.38 -12.92
N ALA A 42 5.97 -15.44 -12.09
CA ALA A 42 5.09 -15.56 -10.93
C ALA A 42 5.37 -14.48 -9.89
N PHE A 43 6.64 -14.14 -9.67
CA PHE A 43 7.03 -13.07 -8.75
C PHE A 43 6.43 -11.72 -9.16
N VAL A 44 6.57 -11.34 -10.43
CA VAL A 44 6.02 -10.07 -10.94
C VAL A 44 4.49 -10.07 -10.82
N LEU A 45 3.84 -11.15 -11.25
CA LEU A 45 2.39 -11.26 -11.20
C LEU A 45 1.86 -11.17 -9.76
N ALA A 46 2.45 -11.91 -8.83
CA ALA A 46 2.03 -11.92 -7.43
C ALA A 46 2.30 -10.57 -6.75
N THR A 47 3.40 -9.89 -7.10
CA THR A 47 3.68 -8.53 -6.62
C THR A 47 2.61 -7.54 -7.09
N VAL A 48 2.26 -7.58 -8.37
CA VAL A 48 1.22 -6.70 -8.95
C VAL A 48 -0.14 -6.99 -8.32
N ILE A 49 -0.53 -8.27 -8.21
CA ILE A 49 -1.78 -8.67 -7.56
C ILE A 49 -1.80 -8.22 -6.10
N GLY A 50 -0.71 -8.42 -5.35
CA GLY A 50 -0.58 -7.95 -3.98
C GLY A 50 -0.73 -6.44 -3.88
N GLY A 51 -0.18 -5.67 -4.81
CA GLY A 51 -0.37 -4.22 -4.88
C GLY A 51 -1.82 -3.82 -5.13
N VAL A 52 -2.52 -4.48 -6.05
CA VAL A 52 -3.95 -4.24 -6.31
C VAL A 52 -4.78 -4.56 -5.07
N VAL A 53 -4.50 -5.68 -4.40
CA VAL A 53 -5.18 -6.05 -3.15
C VAL A 53 -4.88 -5.03 -2.05
N GLY A 54 -3.63 -4.61 -1.88
CA GLY A 54 -3.25 -3.57 -0.92
C GLY A 54 -3.98 -2.25 -1.18
N ALA A 55 -4.09 -1.84 -2.45
CA ALA A 55 -4.83 -0.63 -2.83
C ALA A 55 -6.33 -0.77 -2.57
N ALA A 56 -6.91 -1.93 -2.88
CA ALA A 56 -8.32 -2.22 -2.59
C ALA A 56 -8.61 -2.20 -1.08
N LEU A 57 -7.70 -2.75 -0.26
CA LEU A 57 -7.79 -2.71 1.21
C LEU A 57 -7.70 -1.29 1.74
N VAL A 58 -6.77 -0.47 1.24
CA VAL A 58 -6.67 0.95 1.62
C VAL A 58 -7.94 1.70 1.23
N TRP A 59 -8.48 1.47 0.04
CA TRP A 59 -9.73 2.08 -0.41
C TRP A 59 -10.91 1.66 0.49
N PHE A 60 -10.98 0.39 0.86
CA PHE A 60 -12.02 -0.14 1.74
C PHE A 60 -11.93 0.43 3.16
N VAL A 61 -10.72 0.53 3.73
CA VAL A 61 -10.49 1.03 5.10
C VAL A 61 -10.57 2.55 5.17
N PHE A 62 -10.17 3.26 4.12
CA PHE A 62 -10.19 4.73 4.03
C PHE A 62 -11.04 5.22 2.84
N PRO A 63 -12.37 5.01 2.88
CA PRO A 63 -13.25 5.31 1.74
C PRO A 63 -13.28 6.79 1.34
N THR A 64 -12.97 7.71 2.26
CA THR A 64 -12.87 9.16 2.01
C THR A 64 -11.50 9.63 1.52
N GLY A 65 -10.50 8.74 1.44
CA GLY A 65 -9.12 9.10 1.14
C GLY A 65 -8.75 9.14 -0.34
N LEU A 66 -9.63 8.66 -1.23
CA LEU A 66 -9.40 8.60 -2.68
C LEU A 66 -9.95 9.85 -3.40
N SER A 67 -10.74 10.68 -2.72
CA SER A 67 -11.22 11.98 -3.21
C SER A 67 -10.22 13.12 -3.00
N GLU A 68 -9.16 12.94 -2.21
CA GLU A 68 -8.07 13.93 -2.04
C GLU A 68 -7.10 13.97 -3.23
N PHE A 69 -7.20 13.02 -4.17
CA PHE A 69 -6.39 12.98 -5.40
C PHE A 69 -6.97 13.82 -6.56
N ARG A 70 -8.07 14.55 -6.33
CA ARG A 70 -8.70 15.43 -7.34
C ARG A 70 -8.66 16.89 -6.93
#